data_AF-A0A2H9N971-F1
#
_entry.id   AF-A0A2H9N971-F1
#
_cell.length_a   1.000
_cell.length_b   1.000
_cell.length_c   1.000
_cell.angle_alpha   90.00
_cell.angle_beta   90.00
_cell.angle_gamma   90.00
#
_symmetry.space_group_name_H-M   'P 1'
#
loop_
_entity.id
_entity.type
_entity.pdbx_description
1 polymer ?
#
loop_
_entity_poly.entity_id
_entity_poly.type
_entity_poly.pdbx_seq_one_letter_code
_entity_poly.pdbx_strand_id
1 'polypeptide(L)'
;MKLCVTYCSGQKSDGTLPPDKLYKSRRIDQFAEYCKANSLKWAIISAKYGLFFPEERRERYDATLKSAKGYRLGIKVIVNGEDGEEFPKDKSDAWIDKLIETIRTQVTRHSVDEIVFYTWSLKQPKCYLVLLHFIVDTCDVAHSWSQLLECVERHGRIHVTTQLNFAP
;
A
#
# COMPACT_ATOMS: atom_id res chain seq x y z
N MET A 1 -15.49 -9.05 -0.37
CA MET A 1 -15.12 -8.73 1.03
C MET A 1 -14.63 -7.30 1.15
N LYS A 2 -14.80 -6.69 2.34
CA LYS A 2 -14.20 -5.41 2.72
C LYS A 2 -12.81 -5.65 3.34
N LEU A 3 -11.78 -4.97 2.83
CA LEU A 3 -10.40 -5.09 3.29
C LEU A 3 -9.89 -3.75 3.83
N CYS A 4 -9.51 -3.71 5.10
CA CYS A 4 -8.82 -2.55 5.67
C CYS A 4 -7.35 -2.62 5.28
N VAL A 5 -6.78 -1.54 4.77
CA VAL A 5 -5.36 -1.50 4.40
C VAL A 5 -4.69 -0.27 4.93
N THR A 6 -3.40 -0.42 5.20
CA THR A 6 -2.48 0.70 5.36
C THR A 6 -1.20 0.39 4.58
N TYR A 7 -0.27 1.32 4.47
CA TYR A 7 0.94 1.15 3.65
C TYR A 7 2.18 0.82 4.48
N CYS A 8 3.23 0.28 3.88
CA CYS A 8 4.47 -0.07 4.61
C CYS A 8 5.24 1.17 5.13
N SER A 9 6.26 0.93 5.95
CA SER A 9 7.25 1.93 6.37
C SER A 9 8.64 1.60 5.86
N GLY A 10 9.50 2.62 5.81
CA GLY A 10 10.93 2.45 5.49
C GLY A 10 11.67 1.60 6.52
N GLN A 11 11.43 1.87 7.80
CA GLN A 11 12.06 1.15 8.91
C GLN A 11 11.40 -0.20 9.15
N LYS A 12 12.21 -1.26 9.20
CA LYS A 12 11.77 -2.64 9.37
C LYS A 12 12.62 -3.36 10.42
N SER A 13 12.06 -4.40 11.01
CA SER A 13 12.72 -5.31 11.94
C SER A 13 13.35 -6.48 11.18
N ASP A 14 14.40 -7.06 11.74
CA ASP A 14 15.07 -8.21 11.15
C ASP A 14 14.31 -9.52 11.44
N GLY A 15 14.50 -10.51 10.56
CA GLY A 15 13.88 -11.83 10.65
C GLY A 15 12.62 -12.01 9.79
N THR A 16 11.98 -13.18 9.96
CA THR A 16 10.77 -13.59 9.24
C THR A 16 9.54 -13.35 10.10
N LEU A 17 8.94 -12.18 9.91
CA LEU A 17 7.94 -11.60 10.82
C LEU A 17 6.57 -11.44 10.13
N PRO A 18 5.47 -11.42 10.89
CA PRO A 18 4.16 -11.01 10.40
C PRO A 18 4.13 -9.50 10.09
N PRO A 19 3.14 -9.01 9.32
CA PRO A 19 3.10 -7.62 8.86
C PRO A 19 3.13 -6.58 10.00
N ASP A 20 2.40 -6.81 11.09
CA ASP A 20 2.36 -5.90 12.25
C ASP A 20 3.64 -5.90 13.09
N LYS A 21 4.59 -6.80 12.84
CA LYS A 21 5.88 -6.86 13.54
C LYS A 21 7.06 -6.52 12.63
N LEU A 22 6.89 -6.68 11.32
CA LEU A 22 7.94 -6.40 10.35
C LEU A 22 8.24 -4.90 10.26
N TYR A 23 7.23 -4.05 10.34
CA TYR A 23 7.38 -2.60 10.15
C TYR A 23 7.48 -1.86 11.48
N LYS A 24 8.52 -1.04 11.66
CA LYS A 24 8.67 -0.18 12.84
C LYS A 24 7.87 1.11 12.60
N SER A 25 6.58 1.10 12.92
CA SER A 25 5.72 2.27 12.71
C SER A 25 4.51 2.27 13.63
N ARG A 26 4.41 3.29 14.48
CA ARG A 26 3.24 3.52 15.35
C ARG A 26 1.91 3.51 14.59
N ARG A 27 1.88 4.03 13.36
CA ARG A 27 0.68 3.99 12.49
C ARG A 27 0.24 2.55 12.22
N ILE A 28 1.21 1.69 11.86
CA ILE A 28 0.95 0.29 11.54
C ILE A 28 0.55 -0.48 12.79
N ASP A 29 1.23 -0.22 13.91
CA ASP A 29 0.89 -0.83 15.21
C ASP A 29 -0.56 -0.53 15.58
N GLN A 30 -0.95 0.75 15.61
CA GLN A 30 -2.31 1.18 15.95
C GLN A 30 -3.36 0.64 14.96
N PHE A 31 -3.05 0.64 13.67
CA PHE A 31 -3.92 0.09 12.63
C PHE A 31 -4.16 -1.42 12.84
N ALA A 32 -3.10 -2.18 13.06
CA ALA A 32 -3.19 -3.62 13.24
C ALA A 32 -3.89 -3.98 14.56
N GLU A 33 -3.59 -3.28 15.65
CA GLU A 33 -4.29 -3.43 16.95
C GLU A 33 -5.79 -3.17 16.80
N TYR A 34 -6.16 -2.07 16.14
CA TYR A 34 -7.57 -1.75 15.89
C TYR A 34 -8.27 -2.83 15.05
N CYS A 35 -7.64 -3.28 13.96
CA CYS A 35 -8.24 -4.31 13.11
C CYS A 35 -8.39 -5.65 13.85
N LYS A 36 -7.41 -6.03 14.69
CA LYS A 36 -7.49 -7.23 15.53
C LYS A 36 -8.60 -7.12 16.56
N ALA A 37 -8.69 -5.99 17.28
CA ALA A 37 -9.70 -5.78 18.32
C ALA A 37 -11.14 -5.83 17.76
N ASN A 38 -11.31 -5.40 16.51
CA ASN A 38 -12.62 -5.37 15.83
C ASN A 38 -12.81 -6.55 14.86
N SER A 39 -11.93 -7.56 14.87
CA SER A 39 -11.99 -8.73 13.97
C SER A 39 -12.12 -8.39 12.48
N LEU A 40 -11.53 -7.26 12.06
CA LEU A 40 -11.57 -6.78 10.69
C LEU A 40 -10.56 -7.54 9.82
N LYS A 41 -10.87 -7.72 8.55
CA LYS A 41 -9.91 -8.22 7.57
C LYS A 41 -8.98 -7.09 7.18
N TRP A 42 -7.67 -7.32 7.28
CA TRP A 42 -6.69 -6.27 7.02
C TRP A 42 -5.43 -6.77 6.32
N ALA A 43 -4.70 -5.85 5.67
CA ALA A 43 -3.39 -6.11 5.08
C ALA A 43 -2.53 -4.84 5.08
N ILE A 44 -1.21 -5.00 4.92
CA ILE A 44 -0.29 -3.88 4.69
C ILE A 44 0.18 -3.89 3.23
N ILE A 45 0.08 -2.76 2.55
CA ILE A 45 0.60 -2.58 1.19
C ILE A 45 2.13 -2.49 1.27
N SER A 46 2.78 -3.62 0.98
CA SER A 46 4.22 -3.80 0.86
C SER A 46 4.72 -3.33 -0.49
N ALA A 47 5.86 -2.62 -0.51
CA ALA A 47 6.50 -2.23 -1.76
C ALA A 47 7.13 -3.41 -2.52
N LYS A 48 7.27 -4.59 -1.89
CA LYS A 48 7.83 -5.81 -2.50
C LYS A 48 6.80 -6.91 -2.68
N TYR A 49 5.89 -7.10 -1.71
CA TYR A 49 5.03 -8.28 -1.62
C TYR A 49 3.55 -8.01 -1.96
N GLY A 50 3.19 -6.77 -2.34
CA GLY A 50 1.80 -6.39 -2.55
C GLY A 50 1.03 -6.29 -1.23
N LEU A 51 -0.17 -6.86 -1.17
CA LEU A 51 -0.96 -6.98 0.06
C LEU A 51 -0.33 -8.04 0.97
N PHE A 52 0.22 -7.61 2.10
CA PHE A 52 0.83 -8.46 3.12
C PHE A 52 -0.17 -8.73 4.25
N PHE A 53 -0.71 -9.95 4.28
CA PHE A 53 -1.79 -10.38 5.16
C PHE A 53 -1.29 -10.91 6.52
N PRO A 54 -2.12 -10.90 7.58
CA PRO A 54 -1.71 -11.20 8.95
C PRO A 54 -1.24 -12.64 9.16
N GLU A 55 -1.70 -13.57 8.33
CA GLU A 55 -1.34 -14.98 8.36
C GLU A 55 0.01 -15.26 7.70
N GLU A 56 0.53 -14.31 6.92
CA GLU A 56 1.80 -14.45 6.22
C GLU A 56 2.97 -14.05 7.13
N ARG A 57 4.14 -14.63 6.84
CA ARG A 57 5.43 -14.18 7.39
C ARG A 57 6.38 -13.91 6.24
N ARG A 58 7.12 -12.81 6.33
CA ARG A 58 8.06 -12.40 5.28
C ARG A 58 9.36 -11.92 5.90
N GLU A 59 10.44 -12.15 5.16
CA GLU A 59 11.75 -11.60 5.48
C GLU A 59 11.77 -10.08 5.27
N ARG A 60 12.67 -9.43 6.00
CA ARG A 60 13.05 -8.04 5.80
C ARG A 60 13.38 -7.77 4.32
N TYR A 61 13.00 -6.58 3.87
CA TYR A 61 13.35 -6.06 2.56
C TYR A 61 13.52 -4.54 2.62
N ASP A 62 14.47 -4.01 1.86
CA ASP A 62 14.81 -2.60 1.93
C ASP A 62 14.23 -1.81 0.76
N ALA A 63 12.91 -1.88 0.57
CA ALA A 63 12.19 -1.10 -0.44
C ALA A 63 11.02 -0.28 0.12
N THR A 64 10.74 0.88 -0.49
CA THR A 64 9.54 1.72 -0.27
C THR A 64 9.09 2.39 -1.58
N LEU A 65 7.91 3.02 -1.58
CA LEU A 65 7.39 3.78 -2.73
C LEU A 65 7.40 5.27 -2.45
N LYS A 66 7.73 6.08 -3.46
CA LYS A 66 7.67 7.54 -3.42
C LYS A 66 6.98 8.08 -4.67
N SER A 67 6.27 9.20 -4.53
CA SER A 67 5.73 9.91 -5.71
C SER A 67 6.85 10.60 -6.48
N ALA A 68 6.93 10.37 -7.79
CA ALA A 68 7.92 10.98 -8.68
C ALA A 68 7.37 11.12 -10.10
N LYS A 69 7.52 12.30 -10.72
CA LYS A 69 7.06 12.55 -12.09
C LYS A 69 7.88 11.72 -13.09
N GLY A 70 7.24 11.27 -14.16
CA GLY A 70 7.88 10.54 -15.26
C GLY A 70 8.06 9.03 -15.04
N TYR A 71 7.83 8.53 -13.82
CA TYR A 71 7.83 7.09 -13.50
C TYR A 71 6.47 6.45 -13.79
N ARG A 72 6.41 5.12 -13.83
CA ARG A 72 5.19 4.33 -13.95
C ARG A 72 4.18 4.74 -12.87
N LEU A 73 2.99 5.19 -13.30
CA LEU A 73 1.94 5.77 -12.43
C LEU A 73 2.39 6.96 -11.57
N GLY A 74 3.52 7.59 -11.90
CA GLY A 74 4.15 8.60 -11.06
C GLY A 74 4.72 8.03 -9.76
N ILE A 75 5.09 6.75 -9.73
CA ILE A 75 5.60 6.03 -8.56
C ILE A 75 7.04 5.57 -8.81
N LYS A 76 7.96 6.01 -7.95
CA LYS A 76 9.33 5.54 -7.89
C LYS A 76 9.51 4.53 -6.76
N VAL A 77 10.15 3.41 -7.06
CA VAL A 77 10.65 2.47 -6.05
C VAL A 77 11.97 3.00 -5.49
N ILE A 78 12.05 3.07 -4.17
CA ILE A 78 13.27 3.40 -3.44
C ILE A 78 13.78 2.11 -2.82
N VAL A 79 14.96 1.66 -3.26
CA VAL A 79 15.68 0.55 -2.65
C VAL A 79 16.84 1.14 -1.85
N ASN A 80 16.90 0.85 -0.55
CA ASN A 80 18.04 1.26 0.26
C ASN A 80 19.11 0.16 0.13
N GLY A 81 20.10 0.38 -0.74
CA GLY A 81 21.31 -0.44 -0.83
C GLY A 81 22.50 0.24 -0.13
N GLU A 82 23.55 -0.53 0.16
CA GLU A 82 24.77 -0.04 0.82
C GLU A 82 25.61 0.87 -0.09
N ASP A 83 25.39 0.85 -1.41
CA ASP A 83 26.28 1.50 -2.39
C ASP A 83 25.78 2.86 -2.92
N GLY A 84 24.68 3.40 -2.40
CA GLY A 84 24.22 4.76 -2.73
C GLY A 84 23.77 4.99 -4.19
N GLU A 85 23.81 3.98 -5.06
CA GLU A 85 23.34 4.10 -6.44
C GLU A 85 21.81 4.28 -6.52
N GLU A 86 21.39 5.22 -7.37
CA GLU A 86 19.98 5.47 -7.61
C GLU A 86 19.32 4.29 -8.34
N PHE A 87 18.22 3.77 -7.79
CA PHE A 87 17.48 2.66 -8.40
C PHE A 87 16.99 3.07 -9.81
N PRO A 88 17.46 2.42 -10.90
CA PRO A 88 17.20 2.86 -12.26
C PRO A 88 15.70 2.91 -12.58
N LYS A 89 15.29 3.91 -13.38
CA LYS A 89 13.88 4.13 -13.75
C LYS A 89 13.25 2.88 -14.37
N ASP A 90 13.88 2.25 -15.35
CA ASP A 90 13.28 1.09 -16.04
C ASP A 90 13.11 -0.10 -15.09
N LYS A 91 14.04 -0.27 -14.12
CA LYS A 91 13.90 -1.28 -13.05
C LYS A 91 12.77 -0.91 -12.08
N SER A 92 12.61 0.37 -11.75
CA SER A 92 11.49 0.87 -10.95
C SER A 92 10.16 0.61 -11.64
N ASP A 93 10.04 0.94 -12.93
CA ASP A 93 8.79 0.79 -13.68
C ASP A 93 8.41 -0.69 -13.81
N ALA A 94 9.36 -1.56 -14.18
CA ALA A 94 9.14 -3.00 -14.24
C ALA A 94 8.79 -3.60 -12.87
N TRP A 95 9.31 -3.04 -11.77
CA TRP A 95 8.92 -3.45 -10.43
C TRP A 95 7.47 -3.06 -10.13
N ILE A 96 7.05 -1.84 -10.49
CA ILE A 96 5.66 -1.40 -10.32
C ILE A 96 4.69 -2.27 -11.13
N ASP A 97 5.03 -2.66 -12.35
CA ASP A 97 4.18 -3.55 -13.15
C ASP A 97 4.02 -4.93 -12.49
N LYS A 98 5.11 -5.53 -12.00
CA LYS A 98 5.02 -6.79 -11.22
C LYS A 98 4.20 -6.64 -9.94
N LEU A 99 4.33 -5.49 -9.26
CA LEU A 99 3.57 -5.20 -8.05
C LEU A 99 2.07 -5.06 -8.35
N ILE A 100 1.71 -4.45 -9.48
CA ILE A 100 0.33 -4.37 -9.98
C ILE A 100 -0.24 -5.78 -10.20
N GLU A 101 0.48 -6.65 -10.91
CA GLU A 101 0.03 -8.02 -11.18
C GLU A 101 -0.14 -8.83 -9.88
N THR A 102 0.80 -8.66 -8.95
CA THR A 102 0.76 -9.32 -7.63
C THR A 102 -0.48 -8.88 -6.84
N ILE A 103 -0.71 -7.57 -6.72
CA ILE A 103 -1.86 -7.04 -5.97
C ILE A 103 -3.17 -7.41 -6.66
N ARG A 104 -3.25 -7.34 -8.00
CA ARG A 104 -4.43 -7.81 -8.76
C ARG A 104 -4.77 -9.26 -8.43
N THR A 105 -3.76 -10.14 -8.46
CA THR A 105 -3.92 -11.56 -8.13
C THR A 105 -4.40 -11.74 -6.69
N GLN A 106 -3.86 -10.97 -5.74
CA GLN A 106 -4.26 -11.03 -4.33
C GLN A 106 -5.70 -10.51 -4.11
N VAL A 107 -6.07 -9.40 -4.76
CA VAL A 107 -7.43 -8.84 -4.73
C VAL A 107 -8.45 -9.86 -5.25
N THR A 108 -8.17 -10.49 -6.40
CA THR A 108 -9.03 -11.53 -6.97
C THR A 108 -9.10 -12.77 -6.07
N ARG A 109 -7.95 -13.29 -5.63
CA ARG A 109 -7.86 -14.49 -4.79
C ARG A 109 -8.66 -14.36 -3.49
N HIS A 110 -8.65 -13.17 -2.90
CA HIS A 110 -9.38 -12.88 -1.66
C HIS A 110 -10.77 -12.31 -1.90
N SER A 111 -11.22 -12.16 -3.15
CA SER A 111 -12.52 -11.57 -3.49
C SER A 111 -12.74 -10.21 -2.84
N VAL A 112 -11.76 -9.31 -2.94
CA VAL A 112 -11.82 -7.95 -2.35
C VAL A 112 -12.70 -7.06 -3.22
N ASP A 113 -13.81 -6.60 -2.65
CA ASP A 113 -14.80 -5.76 -3.34
C ASP A 113 -14.61 -4.28 -2.97
N GLU A 114 -14.29 -4.03 -1.70
CA GLU A 114 -14.15 -2.70 -1.09
C GLU A 114 -12.86 -2.63 -0.27
N ILE A 115 -12.19 -1.48 -0.31
CA ILE A 115 -10.98 -1.19 0.47
C ILE A 115 -11.21 0.02 1.37
N VAL A 116 -10.89 -0.11 2.66
CA VAL A 116 -10.71 1.05 3.55
C VAL A 116 -9.22 1.37 3.61
N PHE A 117 -8.81 2.49 3.01
CA PHE A 117 -7.43 2.94 3.00
C PHE A 117 -7.15 3.88 4.19
N TYR A 118 -6.48 3.35 5.21
CA TYR A 118 -6.10 4.12 6.39
C TYR A 118 -4.72 4.78 6.22
N THR A 119 -4.68 6.08 6.49
CA THR A 119 -3.45 6.87 6.57
C THR A 119 -3.51 7.87 7.71
N TRP A 120 -2.40 8.12 8.40
CA TRP A 120 -2.40 9.14 9.45
C TRP A 120 -2.46 10.58 8.90
N SER A 121 -2.14 10.75 7.62
CA SER A 121 -2.16 12.05 6.95
C SER A 121 -2.50 11.89 5.47
N LEU A 122 -3.32 12.80 4.94
CA LEU A 122 -3.58 12.90 3.50
C LEU A 122 -2.35 13.43 2.72
N LYS A 123 -1.27 13.85 3.37
CA LYS A 123 -0.10 14.40 2.65
C LYS A 123 0.90 13.36 2.18
N GLN A 124 0.92 12.16 2.76
CA GLN A 124 2.08 11.25 2.68
C GLN A 124 1.93 9.99 1.81
N PRO A 125 0.75 9.39 1.58
CA PRO A 125 0.69 8.07 0.94
C PRO A 125 0.22 8.10 -0.52
N LYS A 126 0.42 9.23 -1.24
CA LYS A 126 -0.14 9.39 -2.60
C LYS A 126 0.18 8.22 -3.52
N CYS A 127 1.42 7.75 -3.54
CA CYS A 127 1.84 6.63 -4.39
C CYS A 127 1.07 5.33 -4.09
N TYR A 128 0.82 5.01 -2.82
CA TYR A 128 0.10 3.80 -2.43
C TYR A 128 -1.39 3.89 -2.80
N LEU A 129 -2.00 5.07 -2.64
CA LEU A 129 -3.38 5.28 -3.06
C LEU A 129 -3.52 5.23 -4.60
N VAL A 130 -2.61 5.86 -5.34
CA VAL A 130 -2.58 5.78 -6.82
C VAL A 130 -2.47 4.32 -7.28
N LEU A 131 -1.61 3.54 -6.65
CA LEU A 131 -1.44 2.12 -6.97
C LEU A 131 -2.75 1.35 -6.78
N LEU A 132 -3.43 1.53 -5.65
CA LEU A 132 -4.71 0.88 -5.41
C LEU A 132 -5.80 1.36 -6.35
N HIS A 133 -5.91 2.67 -6.58
CA HIS A 133 -6.89 3.26 -7.49
C HIS A 133 -6.73 2.70 -8.91
N PHE A 134 -5.50 2.60 -9.42
CA PHE A 134 -5.21 1.97 -10.71
C PHE A 134 -5.68 0.50 -10.78
N ILE A 135 -5.57 -0.23 -9.67
CA ILE A 135 -5.85 -1.67 -9.63
C ILE A 135 -7.34 -1.95 -9.42
N VAL A 136 -7.94 -1.30 -8.44
CA VAL A 136 -9.30 -1.59 -7.96
C VAL A 136 -10.33 -0.79 -8.75
N ASP A 137 -10.05 0.48 -9.01
CA ASP A 137 -10.98 1.33 -9.77
C ASP A 137 -10.73 1.25 -11.29
N THR A 138 -9.67 0.52 -11.70
CA THR A 138 -9.25 0.36 -13.09
C THR A 138 -9.02 1.70 -13.81
N CYS A 139 -8.62 2.71 -13.05
CA CYS A 139 -8.44 4.08 -13.55
C CYS A 139 -6.97 4.34 -13.92
N ASP A 140 -6.71 4.63 -15.19
CA ASP A 140 -5.37 4.90 -15.75
C ASP A 140 -5.05 6.39 -15.88
N VAL A 141 -5.96 7.27 -15.44
CA VAL A 141 -5.79 8.73 -15.50
C VAL A 141 -4.78 9.20 -14.45
N ALA A 142 -3.91 10.12 -14.85
CA ALA A 142 -2.98 10.79 -13.94
C ALA A 142 -3.71 11.89 -13.14
N HIS A 143 -3.63 11.82 -11.82
CA HIS A 143 -4.34 12.76 -10.93
C HIS A 143 -3.38 13.63 -10.10
N SER A 144 -3.76 14.90 -9.88
CA SER A 144 -3.31 15.64 -8.69
C SER A 144 -3.84 14.98 -7.41
N TRP A 145 -3.41 15.42 -6.23
CA TRP A 145 -3.87 14.79 -4.98
C TRP A 145 -5.37 14.99 -4.73
N SER A 146 -5.90 16.21 -4.93
CA SER A 146 -7.34 16.48 -4.76
C SER A 146 -8.18 15.69 -5.76
N GLN A 147 -7.78 15.70 -7.03
CA GLN A 147 -8.46 14.92 -8.07
C GLN A 147 -8.44 13.42 -7.81
N LEU A 148 -7.36 12.90 -7.19
CA LEU A 148 -7.30 11.48 -6.83
C LEU A 148 -8.34 11.14 -5.77
N LEU A 149 -8.47 11.97 -4.73
CA LEU A 149 -9.47 11.75 -3.67
C LEU A 149 -10.89 11.82 -4.24
N GLU A 150 -11.19 12.84 -5.05
CA GLU A 150 -12.50 12.98 -5.71
C GLU A 150 -12.81 11.81 -6.66
N CYS A 151 -11.80 11.32 -7.39
CA CYS A 151 -11.97 10.21 -8.32
C CYS A 151 -12.23 8.90 -7.56
N VAL A 152 -11.41 8.61 -6.54
CA VAL A 152 -11.59 7.47 -5.65
C VAL A 152 -12.98 7.46 -5.01
N GLU A 153 -13.42 8.61 -4.49
CA GLU A 153 -14.76 8.75 -3.89
C GLU A 153 -15.88 8.46 -4.90
N ARG A 154 -15.74 8.93 -6.15
CA ARG A 154 -16.70 8.69 -7.23
C ARG A 154 -16.82 7.23 -7.62
N HIS A 155 -15.71 6.48 -7.62
CA HIS A 155 -15.73 5.05 -7.90
C HIS A 155 -16.34 4.25 -6.75
N GLY A 156 -16.20 4.72 -5.50
CA GLY A 156 -16.88 4.15 -4.33
C GLY A 156 -16.33 2.80 -3.86
N ARG A 157 -15.23 2.28 -4.44
CA ARG A 157 -14.61 1.01 -4.00
C ARG A 157 -13.48 1.20 -3.00
N ILE A 158 -12.89 2.40 -2.92
CA ILE A 158 -11.84 2.72 -1.95
C ILE A 158 -12.32 3.88 -1.08
N HIS A 159 -12.35 3.67 0.23
CA HIS A 159 -12.69 4.69 1.22
C HIS A 159 -11.42 5.14 1.96
N VAL A 160 -11.00 6.38 1.71
CA VAL A 160 -9.80 6.94 2.35
C VAL A 160 -10.20 7.54 3.71
N THR A 161 -9.50 7.14 4.78
CA THR A 161 -9.76 7.68 6.13
C THR A 161 -8.46 7.97 6.88
N THR A 162 -8.53 8.98 7.74
CA THR A 162 -7.47 9.30 8.71
C THR A 162 -7.82 8.92 10.14
N GLN A 163 -8.96 8.28 10.34
CA GLN A 163 -9.48 7.89 11.64
C GLN A 163 -9.64 6.37 11.70
N LEU A 164 -9.37 5.80 12.88
CA LEU A 164 -9.60 4.38 13.18
C LEU A 164 -11.07 4.19 13.61
N ASN A 165 -11.97 4.34 12.64
CA ASN A 165 -13.42 4.18 12.80
C ASN A 165 -14.01 3.52 11.56
N PHE A 166 -13.48 2.35 11.22
CA PHE A 166 -13.91 1.61 10.03
C PHE A 166 -15.30 1.07 10.34
N ALA A 167 -16.34 1.74 9.83
CA ALA A 167 -17.71 1.29 10.01
C ALA A 167 -17.82 -0.19 9.56
N PRO A 168 -18.46 -1.06 10.37
CA PRO A 168 -18.64 -2.46 10.02
C PRO A 168 -19.34 -2.63 8.67
#